data_AF-A0A6G0YX50-F1
#
_entry.id   AF-A0A6G0YX50-F1
#
_cell.length_a   1.000
_cell.length_b   1.000
_cell.length_c   1.000
_cell.angle_alpha   90.00
_cell.angle_beta   90.00
_cell.angle_gamma   90.00
#
_symmetry.space_group_name_H-M   'P 1'
#
loop_
_entity.id
_entity.type
_entity.pdbx_description
1 polymer ?
#
loop_
_entity_poly.entity_id
_entity_poly.type
_entity_poly.pdbx_seq_one_letter_code
_entity_poly.pdbx_strand_id
1 'polypeptide(L)'
;MQEDKAYHIVIRNLHPTTNTAEIRTALEEIGFEVRQITNVLHKTTKLNLSIFFVDLEPSELNKDIFHISYILHTKVKIEEPYKKRDLVQCLNCQEYGHTKTYCAHCTYTNMRSMC
;
A
#
# COMPACT_ATOMS: atom_id res chain seq x y z
N MET A 1 -0.40 -25.24 2.81
CA MET A 1 0.80 -24.72 2.14
C MET A 1 0.82 -23.24 2.46
N GLN A 2 1.69 -22.80 3.39
CA GLN A 2 1.81 -21.37 3.68
C GLN A 2 2.45 -20.75 2.44
N GLU A 3 1.68 -19.98 1.68
CA GLU A 3 2.26 -19.13 0.66
C GLU A 3 3.20 -18.16 1.38
N ASP A 4 4.48 -18.23 1.03
CA ASP A 4 5.50 -17.29 1.47
C ASP A 4 5.08 -15.89 1.04
N LYS A 5 4.41 -15.19 1.96
CA LYS A 5 3.78 -13.91 1.69
C LYS A 5 4.90 -12.88 1.54
N ALA A 6 5.11 -12.43 0.32
CA ALA A 6 6.07 -11.39 0.01
C ALA A 6 5.86 -10.15 0.89
N TYR A 7 6.96 -9.50 1.24
CA TYR A 7 6.93 -8.29 2.04
C TYR A 7 6.72 -7.08 1.12
N HIS A 8 5.51 -6.53 1.13
CA HIS A 8 5.11 -5.44 0.25
C HIS A 8 5.49 -4.09 0.86
N ILE A 9 6.12 -3.22 0.06
CA ILE A 9 6.45 -1.84 0.42
C ILE A 9 6.06 -0.88 -0.70
N VAL A 10 5.93 0.41 -0.35
CA VAL A 10 5.67 1.48 -1.29
C VAL A 10 6.79 2.51 -1.22
N ILE A 11 7.48 2.74 -2.33
CA ILE A 11 8.49 3.79 -2.46
C ILE A 11 7.84 5.01 -3.12
N ARG A 12 7.93 6.16 -2.46
CA ARG A 12 7.46 7.46 -2.96
C ARG A 12 8.62 8.42 -3.22
N ASN A 13 8.34 9.44 -4.03
CA ASN A 13 9.24 10.53 -4.41
C ASN A 13 10.41 10.09 -5.28
N LEU A 14 10.26 8.98 -6.00
CA LEU A 14 11.20 8.58 -7.04
C LEU A 14 10.70 9.07 -8.40
N HIS A 15 11.61 9.41 -9.31
CA HIS A 15 11.19 9.93 -10.61
C HIS A 15 10.50 8.83 -11.45
N PRO A 16 9.37 9.11 -12.11
CA PRO A 16 8.57 8.10 -12.81
C PRO A 16 9.27 7.49 -14.03
N THR A 17 10.34 8.11 -14.53
CA THR A 17 11.16 7.59 -15.64
C THR A 17 12.33 6.73 -15.17
N THR A 18 12.56 6.62 -13.86
CA THR A 18 13.61 5.76 -13.31
C THR A 18 13.32 4.31 -13.68
N ASN A 19 14.35 3.62 -14.17
CA ASN A 19 14.21 2.24 -14.61
C ASN A 19 14.04 1.30 -13.41
N THR A 20 13.13 0.34 -13.51
CA THR A 20 12.91 -0.65 -12.44
C THR A 20 14.14 -1.52 -12.18
N ALA A 21 14.98 -1.73 -13.20
CA ALA A 21 16.24 -2.45 -13.06
C ALA A 21 17.24 -1.71 -12.14
N GLU A 22 17.35 -0.39 -12.25
CA GLU A 22 18.25 0.41 -11.40
C GLU A 22 17.78 0.41 -9.94
N ILE A 23 16.47 0.49 -9.72
CA ILE A 23 15.86 0.40 -8.39
C ILE A 23 16.17 -0.97 -7.77
N ARG A 24 16.06 -2.04 -8.57
CA ARG A 24 16.39 -3.39 -8.14
C ARG A 24 17.84 -3.49 -7.68
N THR A 25 18.79 -3.08 -8.53
CA THR A 25 20.22 -3.11 -8.19
C THR A 25 20.51 -2.30 -6.92
N ALA A 26 19.93 -1.10 -6.80
CA ALA A 26 20.15 -0.27 -5.61
C ALA A 26 19.61 -0.91 -4.32
N LEU A 27 18.50 -1.64 -4.38
CA LEU A 27 17.96 -2.36 -3.22
C LEU A 27 18.80 -3.60 -2.88
N GLU A 28 19.28 -4.32 -3.90
CA GLU A 28 20.18 -5.48 -3.74
C GLU A 28 21.54 -5.06 -3.16
N GLU A 29 22.09 -3.90 -3.55
CA GLU A 29 23.32 -3.33 -2.99
C GLU A 29 23.20 -2.99 -1.49
N ILE A 30 22.01 -2.62 -1.03
CA ILE A 30 21.74 -2.35 0.39
C ILE A 30 21.55 -3.68 1.16
N GLY A 31 21.29 -4.79 0.45
CA GLY A 31 21.13 -6.13 1.01
C GLY A 31 19.69 -6.63 1.10
N PHE A 32 18.76 -6.04 0.33
CA PHE A 32 17.38 -6.53 0.23
C PHE A 32 17.17 -7.36 -1.03
N GLU A 33 16.55 -8.52 -0.86
CA GLU A 33 16.18 -9.39 -1.99
C GLU A 33 14.82 -8.95 -2.56
N VAL A 34 14.83 -8.52 -3.81
CA VAL A 34 13.64 -8.00 -4.50
C VAL A 34 13.05 -9.08 -5.41
N ARG A 35 11.76 -9.38 -5.21
CA ARG A 35 10.98 -10.31 -6.04
C ARG A 35 10.35 -9.61 -7.24
N GLN A 36 9.71 -8.47 -7.02
CA GLN A 36 9.01 -7.73 -8.08
C GLN A 36 9.00 -6.22 -7.82
N ILE A 37 9.09 -5.44 -8.89
CA ILE A 37 8.93 -3.98 -8.87
C ILE A 37 7.92 -3.57 -9.93
N THR A 38 6.94 -2.76 -9.54
CA THR A 38 5.90 -2.25 -10.44
C THR A 38 5.74 -0.74 -10.28
N ASN A 39 5.75 0.00 -11.39
CA ASN A 39 5.45 1.44 -11.38
C ASN A 39 3.94 1.66 -11.31
N VAL A 40 3.48 2.55 -10.44
CA VAL A 40 2.07 2.89 -10.31
C VAL A 40 1.64 3.84 -11.42
N LEU A 41 0.63 3.45 -12.18
CA LEU A 41 0.04 4.29 -13.22
C LEU A 41 -1.11 5.13 -12.67
N HIS A 42 -1.20 6.37 -13.14
CA HIS A 42 -2.37 7.20 -12.94
C HIS A 42 -3.59 6.57 -13.62
N LYS A 43 -4.70 6.41 -12.89
CA LYS A 43 -5.87 5.63 -13.34
C LYS A 43 -6.45 6.14 -14.65
N THR A 44 -6.53 7.47 -14.80
CA THR A 44 -7.18 8.15 -15.93
C THR A 44 -6.21 8.38 -17.08
N THR A 45 -5.06 9.03 -16.81
CA THR A 45 -4.12 9.47 -17.86
C THR A 45 -3.11 8.40 -18.27
N LYS A 46 -3.04 7.28 -17.53
CA LYS A 46 -2.07 6.18 -17.74
C LYS A 46 -0.59 6.61 -17.69
N LEU A 47 -0.31 7.80 -17.13
CA LEU A 47 1.05 8.27 -16.90
C LEU A 47 1.66 7.60 -15.67
N ASN A 48 2.97 7.37 -15.70
CA ASN A 48 3.74 6.86 -14.57
C ASN A 48 3.72 7.87 -13.41
N LEU A 49 3.45 7.39 -12.20
CA LEU A 49 3.54 8.19 -10.99
C LEU A 49 4.91 8.02 -10.33
N SER A 50 5.27 8.97 -9.48
CA SER A 50 6.45 8.89 -8.61
C SER A 50 6.29 7.89 -7.45
N ILE A 51 5.62 6.76 -7.72
CA ILE A 51 5.26 5.74 -6.74
C ILE A 51 5.58 4.38 -7.35
N PHE A 52 6.33 3.57 -6.61
CA PHE A 52 6.70 2.22 -6.99
C PHE A 52 6.25 1.24 -5.93
N PHE A 53 5.62 0.15 -6.36
CA PHE A 53 5.35 -1.00 -5.52
C PHE A 53 6.50 -1.99 -5.64
N VAL A 54 7.02 -2.41 -4.49
CA VAL A 54 8.12 -3.36 -4.42
C VAL A 54 7.69 -4.51 -3.52
N ASP A 55 7.92 -5.71 -4.02
CA ASP A 55 7.70 -6.96 -3.32
C ASP A 55 9.08 -7.54 -3.00
N LEU A 56 9.36 -7.70 -1.71
CA LEU A 56 10.61 -8.28 -1.21
C LEU A 56 10.38 -9.71 -0.75
N GLU A 57 11.45 -10.51 -0.78
CA GLU A 57 11.45 -11.79 -0.09
C GLU A 57 11.34 -11.57 1.43
N PRO A 58 10.56 -12.39 2.15
CA PRO A 58 10.36 -12.22 3.59
C PRO A 58 11.66 -12.50 4.35
N SER A 59 12.19 -11.47 5.00
CA SER A 59 13.39 -11.52 5.83
C SER A 59 13.19 -10.71 7.10
N GLU A 60 13.91 -11.06 8.17
CA GLU A 60 13.88 -10.32 9.43
C GLU A 60 14.39 -8.88 9.27
N LEU A 61 15.28 -8.65 8.29
CA LEU A 61 15.87 -7.36 7.95
C LEU A 61 14.88 -6.39 7.29
N ASN A 62 13.75 -6.88 6.79
CA ASN A 62 12.80 -6.06 6.04
C ASN A 62 12.18 -4.93 6.88
N LYS A 63 12.19 -5.03 8.22
CA LYS A 63 11.72 -3.95 9.10
C LYS A 63 12.63 -2.73 9.06
N ASP A 64 13.91 -2.92 8.74
CA ASP A 64 14.89 -1.83 8.73
C ASP A 64 14.79 -0.98 7.47
N ILE A 65 14.06 -1.46 6.45
CA ILE A 65 13.89 -0.75 5.18
C ILE A 65 13.25 0.63 5.36
N PHE A 66 12.38 0.81 6.36
CA PHE A 66 11.72 2.09 6.61
C PHE A 66 12.68 3.19 7.11
N HIS A 67 13.88 2.82 7.56
CA HIS A 67 14.91 3.79 7.95
C HIS A 67 15.68 4.36 6.74
N ILE A 68 15.56 3.73 5.57
CA ILE A 68 16.24 4.17 4.35
C ILE A 68 15.55 5.45 3.84
N SER A 69 16.35 6.51 3.76
CA SER A 69 15.90 7.83 3.28
C SER A 69 16.38 8.15 1.87
N TYR A 70 17.31 7.37 1.31
CA TYR A 70 17.95 7.63 0.03
C TYR A 70 18.05 6.37 -0.82
N ILE A 71 17.68 6.47 -2.09
CA ILE A 71 17.86 5.45 -3.12
C ILE A 71 18.33 6.18 -4.38
N LEU A 72 19.36 5.67 -5.07
CA LEU A 72 19.89 6.26 -6.31
C LEU A 72 20.19 7.76 -6.17
N HIS A 73 20.81 8.16 -5.06
CA HIS A 73 21.10 9.57 -4.70
C HIS A 73 19.87 10.48 -4.61
N THR A 74 18.66 9.92 -4.62
CA THR A 74 17.40 10.65 -4.50
C THR A 74 16.82 10.41 -3.12
N LYS A 75 16.30 11.48 -2.49
CA LYS A 75 15.61 11.38 -1.22
C LYS A 75 14.24 10.74 -1.44
N VAL A 76 14.03 9.56 -0.88
CA VAL A 76 12.79 8.79 -1.02
C VAL A 76 12.04 8.69 0.30
N LYS A 77 10.76 8.33 0.23
CA LYS A 77 9.96 7.96 1.40
C LYS A 77 9.41 6.55 1.21
N ILE A 78 9.72 5.67 2.15
CA ILE A 78 9.24 4.29 2.14
C ILE A 78 8.08 4.18 3.13
N GLU A 79 6.96 3.63 2.66
CA GLU A 79 5.73 3.49 3.44
C GLU A 79 5.21 2.05 3.36
N GLU A 80 4.47 1.64 4.39
CA GLU A 80 3.68 0.41 4.34
C GLU A 80 2.53 0.55 3.31
N PRO A 81 2.16 -0.56 2.65
CA PRO A 81 0.98 -0.58 1.80
C PRO A 81 -0.27 -0.16 2.57
N TYR A 82 -1.03 0.78 1.99
CA TYR A 82 -2.24 1.25 2.61
C TYR A 82 -3.29 0.13 2.69
N LYS A 83 -3.69 -0.23 3.91
CA LYS A 83 -4.80 -1.17 4.13
C LYS A 83 -6.10 -0.47 3.74
N LYS A 84 -6.77 -0.99 2.71
CA LYS A 84 -8.12 -0.52 2.38
C LYS A 84 -9.03 -0.77 3.56
N ARG A 85 -9.70 0.28 4.01
CA ARG A 85 -10.82 0.17 4.95
C ARG A 85 -12.04 -0.11 4.11
N ASP A 86 -12.43 -1.37 4.02
CA ASP A 86 -13.71 -1.71 3.42
C ASP A 86 -14.83 -1.22 4.35
N LEU A 87 -15.81 -0.52 3.77
CA LEU A 87 -17.00 -0.14 4.51
C LEU A 87 -17.74 -1.42 4.87
N VAL A 88 -17.88 -1.66 6.17
CA VAL A 88 -18.62 -2.83 6.65
C VAL A 88 -20.08 -2.66 6.24
N GLN A 89 -20.59 -3.60 5.45
CA GLN A 89 -21.99 -3.72 5.13
C GLN A 89 -22.65 -4.69 6.11
N CYS A 90 -23.76 -4.27 6.72
CA CYS A 90 -24.52 -5.11 7.63
C CYS A 90 -25.28 -6.17 6.84
N LEU A 91 -25.02 -7.46 7.10
CA LEU A 91 -25.74 -8.55 6.42
C LEU A 91 -27.23 -8.64 6.80
N ASN A 92 -27.67 -7.94 7.84
CA ASN A 92 -29.06 -7.98 8.31
C ASN A 92 -29.94 -6.91 7.65
N CYS A 93 -29.50 -5.64 7.66
CA CYS A 93 -30.25 -4.51 7.07
C CYS A 93 -29.66 -3.97 5.76
N GLN A 94 -28.51 -4.49 5.31
CA GLN A 94 -27.78 -4.06 4.11
C GLN A 94 -27.25 -2.62 4.15
N GLU A 95 -27.34 -1.91 5.28
CA GLU A 95 -26.75 -0.58 5.48
C GLU A 95 -25.23 -0.65 5.71
N TYR A 96 -24.54 0.44 5.36
CA TYR A 96 -23.10 0.59 5.59
C TYR A 96 -22.80 1.22 6.96
N GLY A 97 -21.63 0.92 7.50
CA GLY A 97 -21.09 1.59 8.70
C GLY A 97 -21.28 0.83 10.01
N HIS A 98 -21.86 -0.38 9.99
CA HIS A 98 -21.98 -1.23 11.16
C HIS A 98 -21.98 -2.73 10.82
N THR A 99 -21.59 -3.56 11.78
CA THR A 99 -21.65 -5.03 11.67
C THR A 99 -23.03 -5.55 12.08
N LYS A 100 -23.37 -6.79 11.68
CA LYS A 100 -24.63 -7.47 12.08
C LYS A 100 -24.88 -7.44 13.59
N THR A 101 -23.83 -7.58 14.40
CA THR A 101 -23.92 -7.55 15.87
C THR A 101 -24.31 -6.19 16.44
N TYR A 102 -24.02 -5.09 15.74
CA TYR A 102 -24.33 -3.73 16.14
C TYR A 102 -25.55 -3.14 15.41
N CYS A 103 -26.32 -3.96 14.68
CA CYS A 103 -27.48 -3.53 13.91
C CYS A 103 -28.57 -2.86 14.78
N ALA A 104 -28.80 -3.33 16.00
CA ALA A 104 -29.80 -2.77 16.91
C ALA A 104 -29.37 -1.44 17.57
N HIS A 105 -28.07 -1.12 17.54
CA HIS A 105 -27.53 0.14 18.08
C HIS A 105 -27.57 1.29 17.07
N CYS A 106 -28.03 1.04 15.83
CA CYS A 106 -28.26 2.07 14.81
C CYS A 106 -29.55 2.86 15.08
N THR A 107 -29.78 3.35 16.31
CA THR A 107 -31.01 4.09 16.66
C THR A 107 -30.81 5.58 16.92
N TYR A 108 -29.58 6.11 16.92
CA TYR A 108 -29.35 7.53 17.25
C TYR A 108 -28.19 8.20 16.51
N THR A 109 -28.24 8.28 15.18
CA THR A 109 -27.76 9.46 14.42
C THR A 109 -28.43 9.49 13.05
N ASN A 110 -29.76 9.58 13.07
CA ASN A 110 -30.51 10.10 11.94
C ASN A 110 -31.21 11.39 12.40
N MET A 111 -30.41 12.42 12.68
CA MET A 111 -30.95 13.78 12.59
C MET A 111 -31.15 14.09 11.11
N ARG A 112 -32.36 13.79 10.64
CA ARG A 112 -33.15 14.49 9.61
C ARG A 112 -32.40 14.98 8.35
N SER A 113 -32.64 14.27 7.25
CA SER A 113 -33.46 14.72 6.12
C SER A 113 -33.38 16.20 5.72
N MET A 114 -32.88 16.47 4.50
CA MET A 114 -33.52 17.41 3.57
C MET A 114 -33.32 16.94 2.13
N CYS A 115 -34.45 16.57 1.51
CA CYS A 115 -34.75 16.44 0.07
C CYS A 115 -33.92 15.45 -0.78
#